data_AF-A0A0F9H7Q3-F1
#
_entry.id   AF-A0A0F9H7Q3-F1
#
_cell.length_a   1.000
_cell.length_b   1.000
_cell.length_c   1.000
_cell.angle_alpha   90.00
_cell.angle_beta   90.00
_cell.angle_gamma   90.00
#
_symmetry.space_group_name_H-M   'P 1'
#
loop_
_entity.id
_entity.type
_entity.pdbx_description
1 polymer ?
#
loop_
_entity_poly.entity_id
_entity_poly.type
_entity_poly.pdbx_seq_one_letter_code
_entity_poly.pdbx_strand_id
1 'polypeptide(L)'
;MANRITEYLESLPQDLTRLLPPAPSPRESELIIMGAAADAADFLLGLIPTVGDALADIVVDNIEGDMHRRFTAEEKREFIEQSRFLPSGVATWKAFSRLRANKARAA
;
A
#
# COMPACT_ATOMS: atom_id res chain seq x y z
N MET A 1 -29.00 8.10 5.75
CA MET A 1 -28.63 6.80 5.15
C MET A 1 -27.37 6.35 5.86
N ALA A 2 -27.51 5.60 6.97
CA ALA A 2 -26.36 5.10 7.71
C ALA A 2 -25.60 4.10 6.83
N ASN A 3 -24.28 4.19 6.84
CA ASN A 3 -23.41 3.45 5.95
C ASN A 3 -23.47 1.96 6.33
N ARG A 4 -23.95 1.08 5.44
CA ARG A 4 -24.11 -0.37 5.70
C ARG A 4 -22.81 -1.05 6.16
N ILE A 5 -21.67 -0.45 5.85
CA ILE A 5 -20.36 -0.89 6.32
C ILE A 5 -20.25 -0.73 7.85
N THR A 6 -20.76 0.38 8.39
CA THR A 6 -20.71 0.68 9.83
C THR A 6 -21.57 -0.29 10.63
N GLU A 7 -22.78 -0.59 10.18
CA GLU A 7 -23.66 -1.58 10.81
C GLU A 7 -23.04 -2.98 10.82
N TYR A 8 -22.37 -3.37 9.73
CA TYR A 8 -21.69 -4.66 9.66
C TYR A 8 -20.51 -4.73 10.64
N LEU A 9 -19.69 -3.67 10.70
CA LEU A 9 -18.57 -3.57 11.64
C LEU A 9 -19.02 -3.57 13.11
N GLU A 10 -20.16 -2.96 13.43
CA GLU A 10 -20.76 -2.98 14.77
C GLU A 10 -21.36 -4.35 15.14
N SER A 11 -21.81 -5.12 14.14
CA SER A 11 -22.34 -6.48 14.35
C SER A 11 -21.27 -7.56 14.51
N LEU A 12 -20.00 -7.24 14.22
CA LEU A 12 -18.90 -8.18 14.42
C LEU A 12 -18.64 -8.36 15.93
N PRO A 13 -18.44 -9.61 16.39
CA PRO A 13 -17.94 -9.87 17.75
C PRO A 13 -16.72 -8.99 18.04
N GLN A 14 -16.66 -8.35 19.20
CA GLN A 14 -15.59 -7.42 19.60
C GLN A 14 -14.17 -8.02 19.47
N ASP A 15 -14.05 -9.35 19.47
CA ASP A 15 -12.79 -10.06 19.23
C ASP A 15 -12.36 -10.11 17.76
N LEU A 16 -13.29 -10.07 16.81
CA LEU A 16 -12.99 -10.03 15.37
C LEU A 16 -12.54 -8.64 14.91
N THR A 17 -13.05 -7.58 15.52
CA THR A 17 -12.56 -6.21 15.29
C THR A 17 -11.14 -6.00 15.80
N ARG A 18 -10.67 -6.79 16.79
CA ARG A 18 -9.25 -6.85 17.18
C ARG A 18 -8.37 -7.61 16.18
N LEU A 19 -8.95 -8.51 15.39
CA LEU A 19 -8.24 -9.25 14.34
C LEU A 19 -8.11 -8.44 13.04
N LEU A 20 -8.94 -7.42 12.86
CA LEU A 20 -8.82 -6.49 11.74
C LEU A 20 -7.69 -5.49 12.02
N PRO A 21 -6.70 -5.36 11.11
CA PRO A 21 -5.68 -4.34 11.28
C PRO A 21 -6.35 -2.95 11.31
N PRO A 22 -5.83 -2.01 12.12
CA PRO A 22 -6.37 -0.65 12.15
C PRO A 22 -6.37 -0.06 10.75
N ALA A 23 -7.45 0.64 10.42
CA ALA A 23 -7.62 1.29 9.14
C ALA A 23 -6.40 2.18 8.83
N PRO A 24 -5.89 2.16 7.59
CA PRO A 24 -4.78 3.02 7.21
C PRO A 24 -5.18 4.48 7.36
N SER A 25 -4.23 5.30 7.81
CA SER A 25 -4.36 6.75 7.83
C SER A 25 -4.54 7.31 6.40
N PRO A 26 -5.03 8.56 6.24
CA PRO A 26 -5.16 9.17 4.93
C PRO A 26 -3.84 9.18 4.13
N ARG A 27 -2.71 9.48 4.80
CA ARG A 27 -1.37 9.46 4.17
C ARG A 27 -0.97 8.06 3.71
N GLU A 28 -1.17 7.04 4.55
CA GLU A 28 -0.86 5.66 4.17
C GLU A 28 -1.74 5.20 3.01
N SER A 29 -3.01 5.59 3.01
CA SER A 29 -3.97 5.24 1.95
C SER A 29 -3.55 5.84 0.61
N GLU A 30 -3.11 7.10 0.61
CA GLU A 30 -2.58 7.77 -0.57
C GLU A 30 -1.34 7.05 -1.12
N LEU A 31 -0.40 6.67 -0.25
CA LEU A 31 0.82 5.95 -0.66
C LEU A 31 0.52 4.53 -1.17
N ILE A 32 -0.47 3.85 -0.59
CA ILE A 32 -0.95 2.55 -1.11
C ILE A 32 -1.54 2.73 -2.51
N ILE A 33 -2.37 3.75 -2.71
CA ILE A 33 -2.97 4.05 -4.02
C ILE A 33 -1.89 4.40 -5.04
N MET A 34 -0.88 5.17 -4.66
CA MET A 34 0.28 5.46 -5.52
C MET A 34 1.01 4.18 -5.92
N GLY A 35 1.28 3.28 -4.98
CA GLY A 35 1.90 1.99 -5.30
C GLY A 35 1.04 1.14 -6.24
N ALA A 36 -0.28 1.11 -6.02
CA ALA A 36 -1.19 0.41 -6.92
C ALA A 36 -1.27 1.07 -8.32
N ALA A 37 -1.11 2.39 -8.38
CA ALA A 37 -1.03 3.12 -9.64
C ALA A 37 0.26 2.82 -10.40
N ALA A 38 1.39 2.67 -9.69
CA ALA A 38 2.64 2.19 -10.29
C ALA A 38 2.47 0.78 -10.87
N ASP A 39 1.87 -0.15 -10.10
CA ASP A 39 1.60 -1.52 -10.56
C ASP A 39 0.70 -1.53 -11.80
N ALA A 40 -0.34 -0.68 -11.82
CA ALA A 40 -1.24 -0.56 -12.96
C ALA A 40 -0.56 0.08 -14.18
N ALA A 41 0.29 1.08 -13.97
CA ALA A 41 1.05 1.72 -15.04
C ALA A 41 2.02 0.73 -15.67
N ASP A 42 2.75 -0.03 -14.87
CA ASP A 42 3.66 -1.09 -15.33
C ASP A 42 2.91 -2.11 -16.19
N PHE A 43 1.81 -2.64 -15.65
CA PHE A 43 0.99 -3.62 -16.35
C PHE A 43 0.42 -3.07 -17.67
N LEU A 44 -0.13 -1.86 -17.68
CA LEU A 44 -0.78 -1.29 -18.86
C LEU A 44 0.22 -0.86 -19.93
N LEU A 45 1.34 -0.27 -19.52
CA LEU A 45 2.38 0.20 -20.45
C LEU A 45 3.17 -0.98 -21.01
N GLY A 46 3.44 -2.02 -20.23
CA GLY A 46 4.07 -3.25 -20.72
C GLY A 46 3.26 -4.01 -21.79
N LEU A 47 1.97 -3.69 -21.97
CA LEU A 47 1.16 -4.23 -23.07
C LEU A 47 1.42 -3.55 -24.42
N ILE A 48 2.16 -2.43 -24.45
CA ILE A 48 2.46 -1.67 -25.67
C ILE A 48 3.77 -2.21 -26.27
N PRO A 49 3.74 -2.84 -27.45
CA PRO A 49 4.95 -3.38 -28.06
C PRO A 49 5.99 -2.26 -28.35
N THR A 50 7.27 -2.59 -28.20
CA THR A 50 8.43 -1.78 -28.62
C THR A 50 8.79 -0.58 -27.74
N VAL A 51 7.81 0.17 -27.22
CA VAL A 51 8.05 1.39 -26.42
C VAL A 51 7.38 1.37 -25.04
N GLY A 52 6.53 0.37 -24.78
CA GLY A 52 5.79 0.21 -23.54
C GLY A 52 6.70 0.09 -22.33
N ASP A 53 7.67 -0.83 -22.38
CA ASP A 53 8.58 -1.12 -21.26
C ASP A 53 9.37 0.12 -20.84
N ALA A 54 9.94 0.87 -21.78
CA ALA A 54 10.72 2.07 -21.45
C ALA A 54 9.86 3.19 -20.85
N LEU A 55 8.59 3.29 -21.25
CA LEU A 55 7.66 4.25 -20.66
C LEU A 55 7.15 3.77 -19.30
N ALA A 56 6.95 2.46 -19.14
CA ALA A 56 6.61 1.81 -17.88
C ALA A 56 7.66 2.14 -16.83
N ASP A 57 8.94 1.89 -17.14
CA ASP A 57 10.06 2.16 -16.26
C ASP A 57 10.07 3.65 -15.82
N ILE A 58 9.93 4.59 -16.75
CA ILE A 58 9.92 6.03 -16.43
C ILE A 58 8.74 6.41 -15.52
N VAL A 59 7.55 5.89 -15.80
CA VAL A 59 6.34 6.23 -15.03
C VAL A 59 6.41 5.62 -13.64
N VAL A 60 6.78 4.34 -13.55
CA VAL A 60 6.95 3.60 -12.29
C VAL A 60 8.02 4.25 -11.43
N ASP A 61 9.20 4.56 -11.98
CA ASP A 61 10.31 5.20 -11.25
C ASP A 61 9.91 6.56 -10.67
N ASN A 62 9.10 7.33 -11.39
CA ASN A 62 8.62 8.62 -10.91
C ASN A 62 7.62 8.46 -9.75
N ILE A 63 6.68 7.51 -9.86
CA ILE A 63 5.69 7.26 -8.81
C ILE A 63 6.37 6.70 -7.56
N GLU A 64 7.24 5.70 -7.71
CA GLU A 64 8.00 5.11 -6.61
C GLU A 64 8.99 6.11 -6.01
N GLY A 65 9.61 6.95 -6.84
CA GLY A 65 10.48 8.03 -6.40
C GLY A 65 9.76 9.01 -5.48
N ASP A 66 8.52 9.39 -5.80
CA ASP A 66 7.72 10.25 -4.93
C ASP A 66 7.29 9.53 -3.65
N MET A 67 6.87 8.26 -3.75
CA MET A 67 6.57 7.43 -2.56
C MET A 67 7.78 7.35 -1.61
N HIS A 68 8.97 7.09 -2.15
CA HIS A 68 10.21 6.99 -1.37
C HIS A 68 10.61 8.28 -0.68
N ARG A 69 10.30 9.44 -1.26
CA ARG A 69 10.52 10.75 -0.60
C ARG A 69 9.53 10.98 0.53
N ARG A 70 8.33 10.43 0.40
CA ARG A 70 7.24 10.56 1.37
C ARG A 70 7.28 9.49 2.45
N PHE A 71 8.04 8.42 2.31
CA PHE A 71 8.23 7.41 3.36
C PHE A 71 9.14 7.93 4.48
N THR A 72 8.85 7.50 5.71
CA THR A 72 9.83 7.55 6.79
C THR A 72 10.94 6.51 6.57
N ALA A 73 12.06 6.64 7.28
CA ALA A 73 13.16 5.68 7.16
C ALA A 73 12.72 4.25 7.52
N GLU A 74 11.83 4.09 8.50
CA GLU A 74 11.31 2.79 8.92
C GLU A 74 10.34 2.20 7.89
N GLU A 75 9.42 3.02 7.37
CA GLU A 75 8.49 2.66 6.29
C GLU A 75 9.24 2.20 5.03
N LYS A 76 10.28 2.94 4.64
CA LYS A 76 11.11 2.61 3.49
C LYS A 76 11.84 1.28 3.68
N ARG A 77 12.36 1.00 4.88
CA ARG A 77 13.04 -0.28 5.15
C ARG A 77 12.09 -1.46 4.99
N GLU A 78 10.90 -1.38 5.61
CA GLU A 78 9.92 -2.45 5.51
C GLU A 78 9.38 -2.59 4.09
N PHE A 79 9.16 -1.48 3.37
CA PHE A 79 8.78 -1.51 1.97
C PHE A 79 9.80 -2.27 1.12
N ILE A 80 11.10 -1.97 1.24
CA ILE A 80 12.18 -2.66 0.52
C ILE A 80 12.21 -4.17 0.83
N GLU A 81 11.87 -4.57 2.05
CA GLU A 81 11.75 -5.99 2.39
C GLU A 81 10.56 -6.66 1.70
N GLN A 82 9.44 -5.95 1.56
CA GLN A 82 8.23 -6.47 0.91
C GLN A 82 8.31 -6.44 -0.62
N SER A 83 8.87 -5.38 -1.21
CA SER A 83 8.89 -5.14 -2.66
C SER A 83 9.77 -6.12 -3.43
N ARG A 84 10.61 -6.91 -2.73
CA ARG A 84 11.38 -8.00 -3.33
C ARG A 84 10.52 -9.06 -4.02
N PHE A 85 9.29 -9.26 -3.54
CA PHE A 85 8.43 -10.35 -3.98
C PHE A 85 6.99 -9.91 -4.26
N LEU A 86 6.68 -8.64 -4.04
CA LEU A 86 5.34 -8.10 -4.12
C LEU A 86 5.33 -6.84 -4.98
N PRO A 87 4.27 -6.64 -5.78
CA PRO A 87 4.01 -5.37 -6.45
C PRO A 87 3.97 -4.21 -5.44
N SER A 88 4.30 -3.01 -5.90
CA SER A 88 4.56 -1.84 -5.05
C SER A 88 3.35 -1.43 -4.21
N GLY A 89 2.12 -1.54 -4.73
CA GLY A 89 0.91 -1.29 -3.94
C GLY A 89 0.72 -2.28 -2.79
N VAL A 90 0.93 -3.57 -3.05
CA VAL A 90 0.80 -4.65 -2.06
C VAL A 90 1.94 -4.57 -1.03
N ALA A 91 3.15 -4.31 -1.50
CA ALA A 91 4.33 -4.11 -0.66
C ALA A 91 4.12 -2.94 0.32
N THR A 92 3.61 -1.82 -0.18
CA THR A 92 3.33 -0.62 0.63
C THR A 92 2.26 -0.89 1.69
N TRP A 93 1.15 -1.53 1.31
CA TRP A 93 0.10 -1.90 2.27
C TRP A 93 0.63 -2.82 3.37
N LYS A 94 1.37 -3.86 2.97
CA LYS A 94 1.93 -4.84 3.90
C LYS A 94 2.97 -4.21 4.82
N ALA A 95 3.81 -3.31 4.31
CA ALA A 95 4.78 -2.59 5.12
C ALA A 95 4.10 -1.77 6.22
N PHE A 96 3.10 -0.97 5.87
CA PHE A 96 2.34 -0.21 6.86
C PHE A 96 1.60 -1.11 7.86
N SER A 97 0.98 -2.20 7.39
CA SER A 97 0.26 -3.13 8.26
C SER A 97 1.18 -3.74 9.34
N ARG A 98 2.43 -4.08 8.97
CA ARG A 98 3.43 -4.64 9.89
C ARG A 98 3.93 -3.61 10.88
N LEU A 99 4.25 -2.41 10.42
CA LEU A 99 4.69 -1.33 11.30
C LEU A 99 3.62 -0.97 12.33
N ARG A 100 2.35 -0.89 11.90
CA ARG A 100 1.23 -0.68 12.83
C ARG A 100 1.08 -1.82 13.83
N ALA A 101 1.16 -3.08 13.38
CA ALA A 101 1.08 -4.24 14.27
C ALA A 101 2.23 -4.26 15.29
N ASN A 102 3.44 -3.88 14.89
CA ASN A 102 4.59 -3.79 15.79
C ASN A 102 4.39 -2.65 16.82
N LYS A 103 3.90 -1.49 16.38
CA LYS A 103 3.60 -0.37 17.27
C LYS A 103 2.50 -0.72 18.29
N ALA A 104 1.47 -1.46 17.87
CA ALA A 104 0.40 -1.93 18.75
C ALA A 104 0.87 -2.97 19.79
N ARG A 105 1.94 -3.72 19.50
CA ARG A 105 2.56 -4.66 20.46
C ARG A 105 3.51 -4.00 21.46
N ALA A 106 4.03 -2.82 21.12
CA ALA A 106 4.99 -2.09 21.95
C ALA A 106 4.33 -1.08 22.91
N ALA A 107 3.01 -0.88 22.79
CA ALA A 107 2.18 -0.03 23.63
C ALA A 107 1.47 -0.85 24.71
#